data_AF-A0A971RG62-F1
#
_entry.id   AF-A0A971RG62-F1
#
_cell.length_a   1.000
_cell.length_b   1.000
_cell.length_c   1.000
_cell.angle_alpha   90.00
_cell.angle_beta   90.00
_cell.angle_gamma   90.00
#
_symmetry.space_group_name_H-M   'P 1'
#
loop_
_entity.id
_entity.type
_entity.pdbx_description
1 polymer ?
#
loop_
_entity_poly.entity_id
_entity_poly.type
_entity_poly.pdbx_seq_one_letter_code
_entity_poly.pdbx_strand_id
1 'polypeptide(L)'
;MARIVLVGAGSAQFGLGTLADVFRSQPLEGSTVVLHDINPTALERVLEIGQAHVRAHNLPFTLEATTDRSVALTGADYIIISIEIGDRFKLWEQDRTIPQQYGFRQVFGENGGPGGLFHSLRIVPQILAICGDVMRLCPDAWVLNFSNPMS
;
A
#
# COMPACT_ATOMS: atom_id res chain seq x y z
N MET A 1 -5.33 1.04 -21.89
CA MET A 1 -4.95 0.09 -20.82
C MET A 1 -4.67 0.87 -19.56
N ALA A 2 -4.95 0.30 -18.40
CA ALA A 2 -4.89 1.03 -17.14
C ALA A 2 -3.45 1.16 -16.61
N ARG A 3 -3.16 2.27 -15.93
CA ARG A 3 -1.99 2.45 -15.07
C ARG A 3 -2.42 2.33 -13.61
N ILE A 4 -2.01 1.24 -12.97
CA ILE A 4 -2.40 0.88 -11.61
C ILE A 4 -1.20 1.09 -10.69
N VAL A 5 -1.33 1.96 -9.69
CA VAL A 5 -0.27 2.28 -8.75
C VAL A 5 -0.52 1.59 -7.42
N LEU A 6 0.47 0.84 -6.92
CA LEU A 6 0.45 0.23 -5.60
C LEU A 6 1.36 1.04 -4.66
N VAL A 7 0.77 1.81 -3.75
CA VAL A 7 1.49 2.61 -2.74
C VAL A 7 1.66 1.79 -1.46
N GLY A 8 2.90 1.61 -1.02
CA GLY A 8 3.24 0.65 0.05
C GLY A 8 3.51 -0.76 -0.49
N ALA A 9 3.96 -0.85 -1.75
CA ALA A 9 4.16 -2.11 -2.47
C ALA A 9 5.27 -2.98 -1.88
N GLY A 10 6.16 -2.45 -1.04
CA GLY A 10 7.23 -3.21 -0.37
C GLY A 10 6.72 -4.21 0.67
N SER A 11 5.43 -4.18 1.01
CA SER A 11 4.78 -5.21 1.81
C SER A 11 4.82 -6.55 1.07
N ALA A 12 5.63 -7.51 1.53
CA ALA A 12 5.73 -8.82 0.90
C ALA A 12 4.38 -9.56 0.85
N GLN A 13 3.53 -9.39 1.87
CA GLN A 13 2.21 -10.02 1.90
C GLN A 13 1.21 -9.28 1.01
N PHE A 14 1.05 -7.96 1.19
CA PHE A 14 0.03 -7.21 0.46
C PHE A 14 0.45 -6.92 -0.99
N GLY A 15 1.70 -6.54 -1.22
CA GLY A 15 2.24 -6.24 -2.55
C GLY A 15 2.18 -7.45 -3.48
N LEU A 16 2.69 -8.60 -3.05
CA LEU A 16 2.62 -9.83 -3.85
C LEU A 16 1.19 -10.36 -3.99
N GLY A 17 0.37 -10.26 -2.94
CA GLY A 17 -1.04 -10.65 -3.01
C GLY A 17 -1.82 -9.82 -4.04
N THR A 18 -1.67 -8.50 -3.98
CA THR A 18 -2.32 -7.58 -4.93
C THR A 18 -1.84 -7.81 -6.36
N LEU A 19 -0.54 -8.04 -6.55
CA LEU A 19 0.01 -8.42 -7.87
C LEU A 19 -0.64 -9.70 -8.40
N ALA A 20 -0.75 -10.73 -7.57
CA ALA A 20 -1.38 -11.99 -7.95
C ALA A 20 -2.86 -11.79 -8.34
N ASP A 21 -3.60 -10.95 -7.63
CA ASP A 21 -5.00 -10.64 -7.95
C ASP A 21 -5.12 -9.88 -9.28
N VAL A 22 -4.26 -8.88 -9.52
CA VAL A 22 -4.23 -8.13 -10.79
C VAL A 22 -3.89 -9.05 -11.96
N PHE A 23 -2.88 -9.90 -11.80
CA PHE A 23 -2.42 -10.81 -12.86
C PHE A 23 -3.44 -11.89 -13.24
N ARG A 24 -4.38 -12.20 -12.35
CA ARG A 24 -5.47 -13.15 -12.62
C ARG A 24 -6.71 -12.50 -13.22
N SER A 25 -6.73 -11.17 -13.33
CA SER A 25 -7.88 -10.42 -13.82
C SER A 25 -7.78 -10.19 -15.32
N GLN A 26 -8.58 -10.94 -16.10
CA GLN A 26 -8.67 -10.79 -17.55
C GLN A 26 -8.97 -9.35 -18.01
N PRO A 27 -9.89 -8.59 -17.37
CA PRO A 27 -10.15 -7.19 -17.76
C PRO A 27 -8.95 -6.25 -17.59
N LEU A 28 -7.92 -6.64 -16.84
CA LEU A 28 -6.74 -5.83 -16.59
C LEU A 28 -5.55 -6.22 -17.48
N GLU A 29 -5.65 -7.28 -18.28
CA GLU A 29 -4.57 -7.71 -19.19
C GLU A 29 -4.13 -6.59 -20.13
N GLY A 30 -2.83 -6.32 -20.20
CA GLY A 30 -2.22 -5.21 -20.94
C GLY A 30 -1.92 -3.98 -20.10
N SER A 31 -2.30 -3.97 -18.82
CA SER A 31 -2.10 -2.84 -17.90
C SER A 31 -0.65 -2.74 -17.43
N THR A 32 -0.27 -1.53 -17.02
CA THR A 32 0.98 -1.26 -16.33
C THR A 32 0.72 -1.18 -14.83
N VAL A 33 1.44 -2.00 -14.06
CA VAL A 33 1.43 -1.94 -12.59
C VAL A 33 2.69 -1.25 -12.11
N VAL A 34 2.53 -0.19 -11.34
CA VAL A 34 3.62 0.62 -10.79
C VAL A 34 3.71 0.37 -9.30
N LEU A 35 4.83 -0.20 -8.86
CA LEU A 35 5.13 -0.44 -7.45
C LEU A 35 5.79 0.81 -6.87
N HIS A 36 5.21 1.36 -5.81
CA HIS A 36 5.78 2.47 -5.07
C HIS A 36 5.96 2.12 -3.60
N ASP A 37 7.16 2.32 -3.10
CA ASP A 37 7.48 2.24 -1.67
C ASP A 37 8.65 3.17 -1.33
N ILE A 38 8.70 3.66 -0.09
CA ILE A 38 9.82 4.49 0.38
C ILE A 38 11.05 3.63 0.72
N ASN A 39 10.88 2.32 0.92
CA ASN A 39 11.95 1.39 1.19
C ASN A 39 12.42 0.72 -0.12
N PRO A 40 13.59 1.12 -0.67
CA PRO A 40 14.08 0.60 -1.95
C PRO A 40 14.36 -0.90 -1.91
N THR A 41 14.88 -1.43 -0.79
CA THR A 41 15.22 -2.85 -0.66
C THR A 41 13.97 -3.73 -0.58
N ALA A 42 12.91 -3.27 0.07
CA ALA A 42 11.64 -3.99 0.07
C ALA A 42 10.98 -3.94 -1.31
N LEU A 43 11.01 -2.77 -1.96
CA LEU A 43 10.47 -2.56 -3.29
C LEU A 43 11.15 -3.44 -4.35
N GLU A 44 12.48 -3.49 -4.35
CA GLU A 44 13.28 -4.28 -5.28
C GLU A 44 12.94 -5.77 -5.19
N ARG A 45 12.83 -6.32 -3.98
CA ARG A 45 12.44 -7.72 -3.78
C ARG A 45 11.06 -8.04 -4.36
N VAL A 46 10.07 -7.17 -4.14
CA VAL A 46 8.71 -7.38 -4.68
C VAL A 46 8.71 -7.26 -6.21
N LEU A 47 9.47 -6.30 -6.76
CA LEU A 47 9.64 -6.15 -8.20
C LEU A 47 10.26 -7.40 -8.84
N GLU A 48 11.36 -7.91 -8.28
CA GLU A 48 12.04 -9.10 -8.78
C GLU A 48 11.12 -10.31 -8.83
N ILE A 49 10.39 -10.56 -7.74
CA ILE A 49 9.43 -11.67 -7.65
C ILE A 49 8.30 -11.49 -8.67
N GLY A 50 7.72 -10.29 -8.74
CA GLY A 50 6.63 -9.98 -9.67
C GLY A 50 7.06 -10.14 -11.14
N GLN A 51 8.23 -9.60 -11.50
CA GLN A 51 8.76 -9.73 -12.86
C GLN A 51 9.13 -11.17 -13.20
N ALA A 52 9.68 -11.93 -12.25
CA ALA A 52 9.94 -13.35 -12.44
C ALA A 52 8.65 -14.12 -12.72
N HIS A 53 7.57 -13.81 -12.00
CA HIS A 53 6.26 -14.41 -12.21
C HIS A 53 5.67 -14.08 -13.59
N VAL A 54 5.71 -12.79 -14.00
CA VAL A 54 5.27 -12.34 -15.32
C VAL A 54 6.03 -13.05 -16.44
N ARG A 55 7.36 -13.13 -16.35
CA ARG A 55 8.20 -13.83 -17.35
C ARG A 55 7.94 -15.32 -17.40
N ALA A 56 7.81 -15.98 -16.24
CA ALA A 56 7.60 -17.43 -16.16
C ALA A 56 6.28 -17.88 -16.80
N HIS A 57 5.26 -17.02 -16.80
CA HIS A 57 3.92 -17.34 -17.30
C HIS A 57 3.53 -16.55 -18.56
N ASN A 58 4.46 -15.77 -19.15
CA ASN A 58 4.21 -14.88 -20.28
C ASN A 58 2.97 -13.98 -20.10
N LEU A 59 2.81 -13.42 -18.90
CA LEU A 59 1.64 -12.62 -18.59
C LEU A 59 1.70 -11.28 -19.33
N PRO A 60 0.57 -10.76 -19.86
CA PRO A 60 0.54 -9.52 -20.63
C PRO A 60 0.52 -8.29 -19.71
N PHE A 61 1.46 -8.16 -18.78
CA PHE A 61 1.53 -7.02 -17.85
C PHE A 61 2.91 -6.39 -17.87
N THR A 62 2.94 -5.06 -17.72
CA THR A 62 4.19 -4.32 -17.51
C THR A 62 4.34 -3.98 -16.04
N LEU A 63 5.53 -4.19 -15.48
CA LEU A 63 5.86 -3.87 -14.09
C LEU A 63 6.93 -2.79 -14.04
N GLU A 64 6.61 -1.70 -13.34
CA GLU A 64 7.52 -0.60 -13.04
C GLU A 64 7.67 -0.46 -11.52
N ALA A 65 8.78 0.10 -11.06
CA ALA A 65 8.95 0.44 -9.64
C ALA A 65 9.66 1.78 -9.49
N THR A 66 9.29 2.54 -8.46
CA THR A 66 9.96 3.80 -8.11
C THR A 66 9.76 4.12 -6.63
N THR A 67 10.74 4.79 -6.03
CA THR A 67 10.62 5.37 -4.68
C THR A 67 10.10 6.82 -4.72
N ASP A 68 9.94 7.40 -5.92
CA ASP A 68 9.37 8.73 -6.13
C ASP A 68 7.86 8.64 -6.36
N ARG A 69 7.09 9.11 -5.38
CA ARG A 69 5.63 9.12 -5.43
C ARG A 69 5.07 9.95 -6.59
N SER A 70 5.70 11.07 -6.95
CA SER A 70 5.23 11.90 -8.05
C SER A 70 5.36 11.19 -9.40
N VAL A 71 6.48 10.47 -9.59
CA VAL A 71 6.69 9.62 -10.77
C VAL A 71 5.69 8.47 -10.79
N ALA A 72 5.43 7.84 -9.64
CA ALA A 72 4.48 6.74 -9.55
C ALA A 72 3.06 7.17 -9.94
N LEU A 73 2.59 8.30 -9.41
CA LEU A 73 1.22 8.79 -9.56
C LEU A 73 0.92 9.41 -10.93
N THR A 74 1.95 9.81 -11.69
CA THR A 74 1.75 10.47 -12.98
C THR A 74 1.00 9.55 -13.95
N GLY A 75 -0.17 10.00 -14.41
CA GLY A 75 -1.03 9.27 -15.35
C GLY A 75 -1.71 8.03 -14.77
N ALA A 76 -1.81 7.91 -13.43
CA ALA A 76 -2.49 6.79 -12.79
C ALA A 76 -4.01 6.83 -13.04
N ASP A 77 -4.61 5.66 -13.28
CA ASP A 77 -6.07 5.47 -13.35
C ASP A 77 -6.62 4.92 -12.02
N TYR A 78 -5.84 4.05 -11.37
CA TYR A 78 -6.19 3.42 -10.10
C TYR A 78 -4.99 3.48 -9.15
N ILE A 79 -5.26 3.79 -7.88
CA ILE A 79 -4.24 3.95 -6.85
C ILE A 79 -4.69 3.13 -5.64
N ILE A 80 -3.94 2.08 -5.34
CA ILE A 80 -4.20 1.19 -4.21
C ILE A 80 -3.19 1.54 -3.11
N ILE A 81 -3.69 1.97 -1.96
CA ILE A 81 -2.86 2.43 -0.84
C ILE A 81 -2.88 1.37 0.27
N SER A 82 -1.71 0.85 0.62
CA SER A 82 -1.50 -0.05 1.76
C SER A 82 -0.15 0.24 2.41
N ILE A 83 -0.06 1.40 3.04
CA ILE A 83 1.10 1.84 3.83
C ILE A 83 0.96 1.48 5.30
N GLU A 84 2.11 1.45 5.97
CA GLU A 84 2.27 1.38 7.42
C GLU A 84 3.41 2.34 7.82
N ILE A 85 3.32 2.95 9.00
CA ILE A 85 4.27 3.99 9.41
C ILE A 85 5.11 3.52 10.59
N GLY A 86 6.44 3.49 10.38
CA GLY A 86 7.42 3.09 11.38
C GLY A 86 7.61 1.57 11.46
N ASP A 87 8.11 1.11 12.59
CA ASP A 87 8.25 -0.33 12.87
C ASP A 87 6.88 -0.91 13.20
N ARG A 88 6.23 -1.49 12.18
CA ARG A 88 4.89 -2.09 12.27
C ARG A 88 4.70 -2.93 13.52
N PHE A 89 5.55 -3.92 13.73
CA PHE A 89 5.34 -4.91 14.79
C PHE A 89 5.56 -4.31 16.17
N LYS A 90 6.57 -3.45 16.31
CA LYS A 90 6.82 -2.73 17.56
C LYS A 90 5.68 -1.79 17.91
N LEU A 91 5.22 -0.99 16.94
CA LEU A 91 4.16 0.00 17.16
C LEU A 91 2.81 -0.68 17.40
N TRP A 92 2.48 -1.73 16.64
CA TRP A 92 1.26 -2.50 16.83
C TRP A 92 1.20 -3.16 18.22
N GLU A 93 2.32 -3.66 18.73
CA GLU A 93 2.40 -4.20 20.08
C GLU A 93 2.25 -3.09 21.14
N GLN A 94 2.77 -1.88 20.89
CA GLN A 94 2.57 -0.71 21.76
C GLN A 94 1.11 -0.24 21.76
N ASP A 95 0.48 -0.18 20.60
CA ASP A 95 -0.94 0.16 20.46
C ASP A 95 -1.83 -0.80 21.27
N ARG A 96 -1.40 -2.05 21.42
CA ARG A 96 -2.09 -3.05 22.23
C ARG A 96 -1.75 -2.96 23.72
N THR A 97 -0.47 -2.89 24.07
CA THR A 97 0.01 -3.03 25.45
C THR A 97 -0.09 -1.76 26.27
N ILE A 98 0.12 -0.58 25.68
CA ILE A 98 0.06 0.69 26.41
C ILE A 98 -1.36 0.91 26.96
N PRO A 99 -2.46 0.82 26.18
CA PRO A 99 -3.79 1.01 26.75
C PRO A 99 -4.13 0.01 27.86
N GLN A 100 -3.63 -1.24 27.75
CA GLN A 100 -3.82 -2.27 28.78
C GLN A 100 -3.19 -1.89 30.12
N GLN A 101 -2.03 -1.21 30.11
CA GLN A 101 -1.38 -0.72 31.34
C GLN A 101 -2.23 0.33 32.08
N TYR A 102 -3.13 1.03 31.37
CA TYR A 102 -4.04 2.02 31.93
C TYR A 102 -5.46 1.48 32.16
N GLY A 103 -5.66 0.16 32.12
CA GLY A 103 -6.95 -0.48 32.43
C GLY A 103 -7.93 -0.57 31.26
N PHE A 104 -7.53 -0.20 30.04
CA PHE A 104 -8.38 -0.35 28.85
C PHE A 104 -8.31 -1.78 28.32
N ARG A 105 -9.49 -2.36 27.98
CA ARG A 105 -9.57 -3.62 27.25
C ARG A 105 -9.27 -3.38 25.76
N GLN A 106 -7.99 -3.53 25.38
CA GLN A 106 -7.54 -3.46 23.99
C GLN A 106 -7.28 -4.89 23.46
N VAL A 107 -8.07 -5.33 22.47
CA VAL A 107 -7.97 -6.69 21.89
C VAL A 107 -7.07 -6.70 20.66
N PHE A 108 -7.33 -5.80 19.70
CA PHE A 108 -6.49 -5.60 18.51
C PHE A 108 -5.89 -4.20 18.53
N GLY A 109 -4.58 -4.07 18.29
CA GLY A 109 -3.85 -2.80 18.43
C GLY A 109 -4.41 -1.67 17.56
N GLU A 110 -4.58 -1.92 16.26
CA GLU A 110 -4.89 -0.89 15.26
C GLU A 110 -6.39 -0.65 14.98
N ASN A 111 -7.28 -1.51 15.51
CA ASN A 111 -8.72 -1.49 15.17
C ASN A 111 -9.59 -1.05 16.36
N GLY A 112 -9.71 0.26 16.53
CA GLY A 112 -10.55 0.88 17.56
C GLY A 112 -9.90 1.01 18.94
N GLY A 113 -10.60 1.65 19.88
CA GLY A 113 -10.06 1.96 21.21
C GLY A 113 -8.87 2.92 21.19
N PRO A 114 -8.16 3.10 22.31
CA PRO A 114 -7.00 3.98 22.38
C PRO A 114 -5.86 3.56 21.44
N GLY A 115 -5.63 2.26 21.25
CA GLY A 115 -4.61 1.76 20.31
C GLY A 115 -4.93 2.15 18.86
N GLY A 116 -6.20 1.99 18.45
CA GLY A 116 -6.66 2.42 17.14
C GLY A 116 -6.50 3.93 16.94
N LEU A 117 -6.72 4.74 17.97
CA LEU A 117 -6.45 6.18 17.90
C LEU A 117 -4.96 6.47 17.69
N PHE A 118 -4.06 5.79 18.42
CA PHE A 118 -2.61 5.96 18.23
C PHE A 118 -2.18 5.61 16.80
N HIS A 119 -2.71 4.50 16.28
CA HIS A 119 -2.50 4.09 14.89
C HIS A 119 -3.03 5.13 13.90
N SER A 120 -4.26 5.60 14.10
CA SER A 120 -4.91 6.64 13.28
C SER A 120 -4.04 7.90 13.18
N LEU A 121 -3.51 8.37 14.31
CA LEU A 121 -2.69 9.58 14.37
C LEU A 121 -1.37 9.45 13.60
N ARG A 122 -0.87 8.22 13.38
CA ARG A 122 0.32 7.97 12.56
C ARG A 122 -0.02 7.82 11.08
N ILE A 123 -1.12 7.15 10.75
CA ILE A 123 -1.49 6.83 9.37
C ILE A 123 -2.21 7.97 8.65
N VAL A 124 -3.23 8.58 9.27
CA VAL A 124 -4.12 9.56 8.63
C VAL A 124 -3.35 10.73 7.98
N PRO A 125 -2.34 11.36 8.62
CA PRO A 125 -1.59 12.43 7.98
C PRO A 125 -0.90 12.00 6.68
N GLN A 126 -0.43 10.76 6.61
CA GLN A 126 0.25 10.22 5.43
C GLN A 126 -0.72 9.88 4.30
N ILE A 127 -1.90 9.34 4.65
CA ILE A 127 -2.99 9.14 3.68
C ILE A 127 -3.44 10.47 3.09
N LEU A 128 -3.64 11.50 3.92
CA LEU A 128 -4.00 12.84 3.46
C LEU A 128 -2.93 13.45 2.55
N ALA A 129 -1.64 13.25 2.86
CA ALA A 129 -0.55 13.69 2.01
C ALA A 129 -0.56 12.99 0.64
N ILE A 130 -0.80 11.68 0.60
CA ILE A 130 -0.96 10.92 -0.65
C ILE A 130 -2.16 11.47 -1.44
N CYS A 131 -3.33 11.61 -0.82
CA CYS A 131 -4.52 12.16 -1.49
C CYS A 131 -4.28 13.58 -2.01
N GLY A 132 -3.51 14.41 -1.30
CA GLY A 132 -3.07 15.73 -1.77
C GLY A 132 -2.26 15.65 -3.06
N ASP A 133 -1.34 14.69 -3.16
CA ASP A 133 -0.60 14.44 -4.40
C ASP A 133 -1.49 13.89 -5.52
N VAL A 134 -2.44 13.01 -5.20
CA VAL A 134 -3.42 12.49 -6.19
C VAL A 134 -4.25 13.62 -6.78
N MET A 135 -4.83 14.48 -5.94
CA MET A 135 -5.62 15.64 -6.39
C MET A 135 -4.82 16.58 -7.30
N ARG A 136 -3.49 16.65 -7.12
CA ARG A 136 -2.60 17.52 -7.90
C ARG A 136 -2.13 16.88 -9.20
N LEU A 137 -1.84 15.57 -9.20
CA LEU A 137 -1.14 14.89 -10.29
C LEU A 137 -2.06 14.04 -11.19
N CYS A 138 -3.12 13.48 -10.61
CA CYS A 138 -4.03 12.55 -11.27
C CYS A 138 -5.44 12.63 -10.64
N PRO A 139 -6.13 13.78 -10.73
CA PRO A 139 -7.39 14.03 -10.03
C PRO A 139 -8.54 13.11 -10.43
N ASP A 140 -8.47 12.51 -11.63
CA ASP A 140 -9.49 11.57 -12.14
C ASP A 140 -9.24 10.12 -11.72
N ALA A 141 -8.13 9.84 -11.02
CA ALA A 141 -7.77 8.50 -10.59
C ALA A 141 -8.66 8.01 -9.44
N TRP A 142 -9.01 6.73 -9.46
CA TRP A 142 -9.69 6.09 -8.34
C TRP A 142 -8.70 5.75 -7.23
N VAL A 143 -9.00 6.19 -6.01
CA VAL A 143 -8.22 5.84 -4.81
C VAL A 143 -8.91 4.74 -4.03
N LEU A 144 -8.22 3.61 -3.86
CA LEU A 144 -8.62 2.48 -3.04
C LEU A 144 -7.69 2.40 -1.83
N ASN A 145 -8.17 2.85 -0.67
CA ASN A 145 -7.42 2.77 0.57
C ASN A 145 -7.63 1.42 1.26
N PHE A 146 -6.55 0.74 1.62
CA PHE A 146 -6.52 -0.46 2.47
C PHE A 146 -5.70 -0.24 3.75
N SER A 147 -5.08 0.94 3.92
CA SER A 147 -4.40 1.28 5.17
C SER A 147 -5.40 1.54 6.28
N ASN A 148 -5.25 0.79 7.37
CA ASN A 148 -6.04 0.98 8.58
C ASN A 148 -5.76 2.35 9.24
N PRO A 149 -6.73 2.89 9.99
CA PRO A 149 -8.09 2.36 10.17
C PRO A 149 -9.00 2.67 8.97
N MET A 150 -9.91 1.75 8.65
CA MET A 150 -10.90 1.89 7.56
C MET A 150 -12.30 2.31 8.04
N SER A 151 -12.44 2.64 9.32
CA SER A 151 -13.69 3.06 9.98
C SER A 151 -13.94 4.55 9.90
#